data_AF-A0A815LTZ0-F1
#
_entry.id   AF-A0A815LTZ0-F1
#
_cell.length_a   1.000
_cell.length_b   1.000
_cell.length_c   1.000
_cell.angle_alpha   90.00
_cell.angle_beta   90.00
_cell.angle_gamma   90.00
#
_symmetry.space_group_name_H-M   'P 1'
#
loop_
_entity.id
_entity.type
_entity.pdbx_description
1 polymer ?
#
loop_
_entity_poly.entity_id
_entity_poly.type
_entity_poly.pdbx_seq_one_letter_code
_entity_poly.pdbx_strand_id
1 'polypeptide(L)'
;MWLFYSLFVWLIVSINASERKIYEQKLSSVDGELISFAASSLTKYFRNEVYIRPTYIIRIETAVDLENSRQIFTVHFQVDSTNNDITYECPVTVYDDPIGHIRALARSIICISLEQDRQKPKLIGGDIQRNAKKIPYPFLYGTKVPVEHITYDESNDYDKQLFDKFQRLHQKFYLDDKEKEKRFVIFKENLNRIEILNEQEEGTAIYGITHLSDLNEEEFTQYYLNERLSFSQHIKQNSLSLKDPLKVSPEAFDWRNHSAVTDVKNQGVCGSCWAFSVTGNIEGVWKVKKDNLISLSEQELVDCDKVDEGCNGGFMTVAYDQIINMGGLMTEQDYKYEGKQHSQCQLDKTKIKVNIDGYLNITSDENEMAEWLANNAPISIGLNANMMQFYFRGIAHPHRILCNPQGLNHGVLLVGYGVEQKSSKSIPYWIIKNSWGPHWGEKGYYRLYRGDGSCGVNLMCSSAIVN
;
A
#
# COMPACT_ATOMS: atom_id res chain seq x y z
N MET A 1 18.81 45.30 -22.74
CA MET A 1 17.53 44.77 -23.24
C MET A 1 17.48 43.29 -22.84
N TRP A 2 16.44 42.91 -22.08
CA TRP A 2 15.96 41.59 -21.62
C TRP A 2 16.85 40.32 -21.63
N LEU A 3 16.64 39.55 -20.54
CA LEU A 3 17.24 38.29 -20.05
C LEU A 3 17.12 37.07 -20.98
N PHE A 4 18.04 36.09 -20.83
CA PHE A 4 17.75 34.68 -20.47
C PHE A 4 19.05 33.96 -20.05
N TYR A 5 18.99 33.11 -19.01
CA TYR A 5 20.09 32.27 -18.51
C TYR A 5 20.09 30.91 -19.23
N SER A 6 21.27 30.37 -19.56
CA SER A 6 21.47 28.95 -19.91
C SER A 6 22.86 28.50 -19.47
N LEU A 7 22.94 27.45 -18.64
CA LEU A 7 24.18 26.78 -18.25
C LEU A 7 24.72 25.96 -19.44
N PHE A 8 25.99 26.17 -19.79
CA PHE A 8 26.74 25.29 -20.70
C PHE A 8 27.60 24.31 -19.90
N VAL A 9 27.57 23.03 -20.26
CA VAL A 9 28.64 22.06 -19.92
C VAL A 9 29.13 21.48 -21.25
N TRP A 10 30.43 21.63 -21.52
CA TRP A 10 31.09 21.13 -22.72
C TRP A 10 31.37 19.62 -22.60
N LEU A 11 31.02 18.85 -23.64
CA LEU A 11 31.39 17.44 -23.81
C LEU A 11 32.42 17.38 -24.95
N ILE A 12 33.68 17.03 -24.66
CA ILE A 12 34.68 16.77 -25.71
C ILE A 12 34.72 15.26 -25.94
N VAL A 13 34.17 14.82 -27.06
CA VAL A 13 34.30 13.45 -27.58
C VAL A 13 35.52 13.42 -28.51
N SER A 14 36.57 12.67 -28.16
CA SER A 14 37.67 12.38 -29.08
C SER A 14 37.47 10.99 -29.67
N ILE A 15 37.07 10.94 -30.95
CA ILE A 15 36.95 9.69 -31.73
C ILE A 15 38.20 9.59 -32.59
N ASN A 16 38.94 8.48 -32.47
CA ASN A 16 40.07 8.19 -33.33
C ASN A 16 39.61 8.01 -34.79
N ALA A 17 40.31 8.63 -35.74
CA ALA A 17 39.80 8.91 -37.09
C ALA A 17 39.64 7.67 -38.00
N SER A 18 40.00 6.47 -37.56
CA SER A 18 40.00 5.26 -38.40
C SER A 18 38.73 4.41 -38.35
N GLU A 19 37.76 4.69 -37.45
CA GLU A 19 36.53 3.86 -37.31
C GLU A 19 35.23 4.61 -37.60
N ARG A 20 35.33 5.84 -38.14
CA ARG A 20 34.19 6.75 -38.34
C ARG A 20 33.15 6.26 -39.36
N LYS A 21 33.54 5.41 -40.31
CA LYS A 21 32.63 4.95 -41.39
C LYS A 21 31.72 3.79 -41.00
N ILE A 22 31.99 3.08 -39.91
CA ILE A 22 31.13 1.97 -39.44
C ILE A 22 30.11 2.48 -38.40
N TYR A 23 30.44 3.54 -37.67
CA TYR A 23 29.58 4.11 -36.62
C TYR A 23 28.50 5.09 -37.13
N GLU A 24 28.71 5.78 -38.25
CA GLU A 24 27.74 6.78 -38.78
C GLU A 24 26.45 6.15 -39.35
N GLN A 25 26.39 4.83 -39.53
CA GLN A 25 25.17 4.15 -40.03
C GLN A 25 24.33 3.44 -38.95
N LYS A 26 24.77 3.40 -37.68
CA LYS A 26 24.05 2.69 -36.61
C LYS A 26 23.68 3.52 -35.37
N LEU A 27 24.13 4.78 -35.25
CA LEU A 27 23.93 5.61 -34.05
C LEU A 27 22.88 6.74 -34.18
N SER A 28 22.01 6.72 -35.18
CA SER A 28 20.92 7.71 -35.28
C SER A 28 19.67 7.37 -34.46
N SER A 29 19.75 6.46 -33.47
CA SER A 29 18.56 6.03 -32.71
C SER A 29 18.78 5.71 -31.23
N VAL A 30 19.86 6.18 -30.60
CA VAL A 30 20.01 6.08 -29.13
C VAL A 30 20.26 7.47 -28.55
N ASP A 31 19.31 7.86 -27.71
CA ASP A 31 18.92 9.23 -27.38
C ASP A 31 19.94 10.07 -26.61
N GLY A 32 20.14 11.31 -27.07
CA GLY A 32 20.72 12.39 -26.27
C GLY A 32 19.93 12.73 -25.00
N GLU A 33 18.67 12.28 -24.91
CA GLU A 33 17.84 12.40 -23.70
C GLU A 33 18.30 11.46 -22.58
N LEU A 34 18.79 10.26 -22.91
CA LEU A 34 19.26 9.28 -21.91
C LEU A 34 20.56 9.75 -21.23
N ILE A 35 21.44 10.38 -22.00
CA ILE A 35 22.70 10.95 -21.52
C ILE A 35 22.44 12.20 -20.65
N SER A 36 21.46 13.02 -21.03
CA SER A 36 21.00 14.17 -20.24
C SER A 36 20.36 13.76 -18.90
N PHE A 37 19.54 12.69 -18.92
CA PHE A 37 18.94 12.11 -17.72
C PHE A 37 19.97 11.52 -16.76
N ALA A 38 20.98 10.83 -17.28
CA ALA A 38 22.09 10.28 -16.51
C ALA A 38 22.92 11.39 -15.84
N ALA A 39 23.28 12.45 -16.58
CA ALA A 39 24.03 13.59 -16.05
C ALA A 39 23.26 14.35 -14.95
N SER A 40 21.93 14.53 -15.13
CA SER A 40 21.05 15.14 -14.13
C SER A 40 20.96 14.34 -12.83
N SER A 41 20.87 13.01 -12.95
CA SER A 41 20.75 12.10 -11.80
C SER A 41 22.05 12.03 -10.98
N LEU A 42 23.21 12.02 -11.65
CA LEU A 42 24.52 12.06 -11.01
C LEU A 42 24.77 13.40 -10.29
N THR A 43 24.39 14.53 -10.90
CA THR A 43 24.52 15.87 -10.28
C THR A 43 23.68 16.00 -9.00
N LYS A 44 22.55 15.28 -8.93
CA LYS A 44 21.64 15.27 -7.77
C LYS A 44 22.15 14.39 -6.63
N TYR A 45 22.88 13.32 -6.94
CA TYR A 45 23.48 12.41 -5.95
C TYR A 45 24.64 13.08 -5.18
N PHE A 46 25.53 13.79 -5.86
CA PHE A 46 26.69 14.45 -5.24
C PHE A 46 26.39 15.81 -4.56
N ARG A 47 25.13 16.29 -4.58
CA ARG A 47 24.74 17.59 -4.02
C ARG A 47 24.55 17.60 -2.49
N ASN A 48 24.64 16.43 -1.83
CA ASN A 48 24.22 16.27 -0.44
C ASN A 48 25.36 16.13 0.59
N GLU A 49 26.62 16.36 0.22
CA GLU A 49 27.72 16.48 1.20
C GLU A 49 28.37 17.87 1.17
N VAL A 50 28.83 18.30 2.34
CA VAL A 50 29.10 19.69 2.76
C VAL A 50 30.17 20.43 1.93
N TYR A 51 29.90 21.70 1.62
CA TYR A 51 30.82 22.80 1.26
C TYR A 51 32.26 22.46 0.82
N ILE A 52 32.41 21.93 -0.39
CA ILE A 52 33.44 22.24 -1.41
C ILE A 52 32.81 21.74 -2.72
N ARG A 53 32.94 22.44 -3.85
CA ARG A 53 32.45 21.96 -5.14
C ARG A 53 33.59 21.20 -5.84
N PRO A 54 33.64 19.86 -5.83
CA PRO A 54 34.58 19.14 -6.68
C PRO A 54 34.06 19.21 -8.13
N THR A 55 34.97 19.32 -9.08
CA THR A 55 34.62 19.15 -10.48
C THR A 55 34.73 17.67 -10.80
N TYR A 56 33.65 17.06 -11.28
CA TYR A 56 33.64 15.64 -11.63
C TYR A 56 33.79 15.48 -13.14
N ILE A 57 34.73 14.63 -13.57
CA ILE A 57 34.89 14.25 -14.97
C ILE A 57 34.49 12.78 -15.10
N ILE A 58 33.49 12.52 -15.94
CA ILE A 58 33.01 11.17 -16.22
C ILE A 58 33.35 10.84 -17.67
N ARG A 59 34.13 9.78 -17.85
CA ARG A 59 34.49 9.27 -19.18
C ARG A 59 33.96 7.85 -19.31
N ILE A 60 33.20 7.58 -20.37
CA ILE A 60 32.65 6.25 -20.64
C ILE A 60 33.33 5.73 -21.89
N GLU A 61 33.97 4.58 -21.78
CA GLU A 61 34.57 3.85 -22.88
C GLU A 61 33.74 2.61 -23.18
N THR A 62 33.62 2.27 -24.46
CA THR A 62 32.85 1.11 -24.90
C THR A 62 33.73 0.20 -25.75
N ALA A 63 33.63 -1.09 -25.50
CA ALA A 63 34.26 -2.13 -26.28
C ALA A 63 33.21 -3.17 -26.67
N VAL A 64 33.29 -3.71 -27.88
CA VAL A 64 32.38 -4.75 -28.36
C VAL A 64 33.15 -6.06 -28.44
N ASP A 65 32.74 -7.04 -27.65
CA ASP A 65 33.19 -8.42 -27.77
C ASP A 65 32.41 -9.09 -28.90
N LEU A 66 33.07 -9.17 -30.06
CA LEU A 66 32.50 -9.68 -31.31
C LEU A 66 32.25 -11.19 -31.29
N GLU A 67 32.93 -11.96 -30.44
CA GLU A 67 32.74 -13.42 -30.36
C GLU A 67 31.46 -13.79 -29.60
N ASN A 68 31.07 -12.96 -28.61
CA ASN A 68 29.93 -13.25 -27.73
C ASN A 68 28.73 -12.31 -27.93
N SER A 69 28.79 -11.40 -28.92
CA SER A 69 27.79 -10.33 -29.09
C SER A 69 27.54 -9.55 -27.79
N ARG A 70 28.61 -9.24 -27.06
CA ARG A 70 28.54 -8.52 -25.79
C ARG A 70 29.11 -7.12 -25.95
N GLN A 71 28.45 -6.16 -25.32
CA GLN A 71 28.96 -4.81 -25.24
C GLN A 71 29.50 -4.57 -23.82
N ILE A 72 30.78 -4.27 -23.73
CA ILE A 72 31.48 -3.98 -22.49
C ILE A 72 31.55 -2.47 -22.36
N PHE A 73 31.03 -1.96 -21.25
CA PHE A 73 31.13 -0.56 -20.89
C PHE A 73 32.13 -0.43 -19.75
N THR A 74 33.14 0.42 -19.96
CA THR A 74 34.09 0.79 -18.92
C THR A 74 33.81 2.25 -18.56
N VAL A 75 33.30 2.45 -17.35
CA VAL A 75 33.02 3.79 -16.84
C VAL A 75 34.20 4.22 -15.98
N HIS A 76 34.84 5.31 -16.39
CA HIS A 76 35.92 6.00 -15.69
C HIS A 76 35.35 7.19 -14.94
N PHE A 77 35.57 7.24 -13.63
CA PHE A 77 35.15 8.35 -12.79
C PHE A 77 36.37 9.06 -12.21
N GLN A 78 36.56 10.33 -12.53
CA GLN A 78 37.65 11.16 -12.01
C GLN A 78 37.08 12.30 -11.15
N VAL A 79 37.58 12.41 -9.93
CA VAL A 79 37.20 13.45 -8.97
C VAL A 79 38.34 14.45 -8.86
N ASP A 80 38.14 15.67 -9.37
CA ASP A 80 39.10 16.76 -9.15
C ASP A 80 38.80 17.39 -7.78
N SER A 81 39.36 16.78 -6.74
CA SER A 81 39.54 17.42 -5.44
C SER A 81 41.01 17.77 -5.31
N THR A 82 41.29 19.07 -5.12
CA THR A 82 42.63 19.63 -4.98
C THR A 82 43.58 18.67 -4.24
N ASN A 83 44.51 18.07 -4.99
CA ASN A 83 45.65 17.22 -4.61
C ASN A 83 45.54 15.69 -4.59
N ASN A 84 44.62 15.02 -5.31
CA ASN A 84 44.90 13.67 -5.87
C ASN A 84 43.80 13.23 -6.84
N ASP A 85 44.17 12.99 -8.11
CA ASP A 85 43.28 12.35 -9.09
C ASP A 85 43.11 10.87 -8.73
N ILE A 86 41.90 10.48 -8.33
CA ILE A 86 41.54 9.07 -8.12
C ILE A 86 40.59 8.65 -9.25
N THR A 87 41.00 7.63 -10.01
CA THR A 87 40.21 7.04 -11.08
C THR A 87 39.65 5.69 -10.63
N TYR A 88 38.33 5.53 -10.74
CA TYR A 88 37.66 4.26 -10.49
C TYR A 88 37.26 3.61 -11.83
N GLU A 89 37.65 2.35 -12.02
CA GLU A 89 37.28 1.54 -13.19
C GLU A 89 36.29 0.46 -12.77
N CYS A 90 35.07 0.51 -13.31
CA CYS A 90 34.05 -0.51 -13.07
C CYS A 90 33.58 -1.09 -14.41
N PRO A 91 34.16 -2.22 -14.86
CA PRO A 91 33.74 -2.86 -16.11
C PRO A 91 32.37 -3.50 -15.91
N VAL A 92 31.43 -3.21 -16.81
CA VAL A 92 30.10 -3.81 -16.78
C VAL A 92 29.76 -4.40 -18.15
N THR A 93 29.43 -5.68 -18.15
CA THR A 93 29.01 -6.42 -19.35
C THR A 93 27.51 -6.29 -19.52
N VAL A 94 27.09 -5.90 -20.73
CA VAL A 94 25.68 -5.70 -21.09
C VAL A 94 25.29 -6.66 -22.19
N TYR A 95 24.12 -7.26 -22.04
CA TYR A 95 23.45 -8.06 -23.07
C TYR A 95 22.47 -7.15 -23.82
N ASP A 96 22.28 -7.43 -25.10
CA ASP A 96 21.55 -6.60 -26.07
C ASP A 96 20.02 -6.60 -25.77
N ASP A 97 19.63 -5.96 -24.66
CA ASP A 97 18.25 -5.70 -24.26
C ASP A 97 18.07 -4.21 -23.84
N PRO A 98 16.89 -3.59 -24.09
CA PRO A 98 16.67 -2.16 -23.88
C PRO A 98 16.85 -1.67 -22.43
N ILE A 99 16.76 -2.57 -21.45
CA ILE A 99 16.88 -2.30 -20.01
C ILE A 99 18.31 -2.63 -19.51
N GLY A 100 19.07 -3.40 -20.28
CA GLY A 100 20.44 -3.82 -20.00
C GLY A 100 21.37 -2.63 -19.71
N HIS A 101 21.27 -1.55 -20.48
CA HIS A 101 22.10 -0.35 -20.29
C HIS A 101 21.77 0.41 -18.99
N ILE A 102 20.51 0.44 -18.57
CA ILE A 102 20.08 1.09 -17.31
C ILE A 102 20.56 0.27 -16.10
N ARG A 103 20.43 -1.06 -16.17
CA ARG A 103 20.96 -1.96 -15.14
C ARG A 103 22.48 -1.89 -15.04
N ALA A 104 23.15 -1.73 -16.18
CA ALA A 104 24.60 -1.59 -16.22
C ALA A 104 25.05 -0.31 -15.53
N LEU A 105 24.38 0.81 -15.81
CA LEU A 105 24.65 2.10 -15.18
C LEU A 105 24.40 2.06 -13.67
N ALA A 106 23.30 1.45 -13.22
CA ALA A 106 23.01 1.26 -11.80
C ALA A 106 24.08 0.40 -11.11
N ARG A 107 24.56 -0.66 -11.77
CA ARG A 107 25.65 -1.53 -11.26
C ARG A 107 26.99 -0.79 -11.20
N SER A 108 27.32 0.07 -12.17
CA SER A 108 28.51 0.91 -12.11
C SER A 108 28.47 1.89 -10.94
N ILE A 109 27.32 2.49 -10.65
CA ILE A 109 27.14 3.42 -9.51
C ILE A 109 27.32 2.69 -8.17
N ILE A 110 26.77 1.47 -8.04
CA ILE A 110 26.96 0.63 -6.85
C ILE A 110 28.43 0.21 -6.70
N CYS A 111 29.09 -0.18 -7.80
CA CYS A 111 30.51 -0.53 -7.80
C CYS A 111 31.40 0.63 -7.29
N ILE A 112 31.16 1.85 -7.78
CA ILE A 112 31.89 3.05 -7.34
C ILE A 112 31.63 3.34 -5.85
N SER A 113 30.38 3.20 -5.38
CA SER A 113 30.06 3.38 -3.96
C SER A 113 30.78 2.37 -3.06
N LEU A 114 30.94 1.13 -3.52
CA LEU A 114 31.61 0.07 -2.77
C LEU A 114 33.14 0.24 -2.75
N GLU A 115 33.75 0.67 -3.86
CA GLU A 115 35.19 0.96 -3.89
C GLU A 115 35.57 2.19 -3.06
N GLN A 116 34.70 3.21 -2.99
CA GLN A 116 34.88 4.34 -2.09
C GLN A 116 34.83 3.96 -0.60
N ASP A 117 33.95 3.02 -0.22
CA ASP A 117 33.87 2.55 1.17
C ASP A 117 35.05 1.62 1.55
N ARG A 118 35.65 0.92 0.59
CA ARG A 118 36.85 0.09 0.81
C ARG A 118 38.10 0.89 1.16
N GLN A 119 38.22 2.15 0.71
CA GLN A 119 39.38 2.99 1.00
C GLN A 119 39.28 3.82 2.28
N LYS A 120 38.16 3.75 3.03
CA LYS A 120 38.04 4.44 4.32
C LYS A 120 38.76 3.67 5.45
N PRO A 121 39.66 4.30 6.23
CA PRO A 121 40.33 3.63 7.35
C PRO A 121 39.35 3.29 8.48
N LYS A 122 39.43 2.06 9.03
CA LYS A 122 38.63 1.60 10.16
C LYS A 122 38.97 2.39 11.43
N LEU A 123 38.03 3.18 11.94
CA LEU A 123 38.10 3.80 13.27
C LEU A 123 37.46 2.90 14.34
N ILE A 124 38.18 2.74 15.46
CA ILE A 124 37.79 1.96 16.63
C ILE A 124 37.08 2.89 17.64
N GLY A 125 35.88 2.51 18.08
CA GLY A 125 35.27 2.87 19.37
C GLY A 125 34.41 4.14 19.45
N GLY A 126 33.16 4.00 19.93
CA GLY A 126 32.33 5.08 20.51
C GLY A 126 30.91 5.21 19.94
N ASP A 127 29.90 5.16 20.80
CA ASP A 127 28.46 5.33 20.52
C ASP A 127 28.09 6.65 19.79
N ILE A 128 27.13 6.59 18.85
CA ILE A 128 25.92 7.45 18.65
C ILE A 128 25.41 7.41 17.19
N GLN A 129 24.14 7.00 17.05
CA GLN A 129 23.06 7.31 16.08
C GLN A 129 23.27 7.82 14.62
N ARG A 130 22.49 7.17 13.74
CA ARG A 130 21.61 7.69 12.64
C ARG A 130 22.23 8.47 11.45
N ASN A 131 22.04 7.92 10.24
CA ASN A 131 21.12 8.44 9.19
C ASN A 131 21.56 7.94 7.79
N ALA A 132 20.73 7.13 7.13
CA ALA A 132 20.85 6.90 5.69
C ALA A 132 19.57 7.41 5.01
N LYS A 133 19.70 8.51 4.25
CA LYS A 133 18.67 9.04 3.35
C LYS A 133 18.75 8.27 2.02
N LYS A 134 17.63 7.69 1.56
CA LYS A 134 17.50 7.09 0.21
C LYS A 134 16.75 8.05 -0.73
N ILE A 135 17.18 8.04 -2.00
CA ILE A 135 16.73 8.88 -3.11
C ILE A 135 15.90 7.97 -4.06
N PRO A 136 14.72 8.39 -4.58
CA PRO A 136 13.84 7.53 -5.38
C PRO A 136 14.16 7.55 -6.89
N TYR A 137 13.94 6.42 -7.58
CA TYR A 137 14.01 6.27 -9.05
C TYR A 137 12.63 5.94 -9.65
N PRO A 138 12.34 6.37 -10.91
CA PRO A 138 11.01 6.21 -11.52
C PRO A 138 10.86 4.96 -12.40
N PHE A 139 9.60 4.54 -12.55
CA PHE A 139 9.04 3.37 -13.25
C PHE A 139 9.07 3.44 -14.80
N LEU A 140 9.15 2.28 -15.46
CA LEU A 140 8.59 2.00 -16.79
C LEU A 140 8.00 0.57 -16.85
N TYR A 141 6.85 0.44 -17.49
CA TYR A 141 5.95 -0.73 -17.53
C TYR A 141 6.33 -1.80 -18.57
N GLY A 142 6.11 -3.07 -18.21
CA GLY A 142 5.45 -4.12 -19.02
C GLY A 142 6.19 -4.81 -20.18
N THR A 143 6.47 -6.11 -20.04
CA THR A 143 6.23 -7.19 -21.05
C THR A 143 6.54 -8.57 -20.46
N LYS A 144 5.73 -9.59 -20.79
CA LYS A 144 5.92 -11.00 -20.38
C LYS A 144 7.15 -11.60 -21.07
N VAL A 145 8.03 -12.27 -20.32
CA VAL A 145 9.20 -13.00 -20.83
C VAL A 145 9.07 -14.50 -20.47
N PRO A 146 9.40 -15.45 -21.38
CA PRO A 146 9.29 -16.88 -21.11
C PRO A 146 10.42 -17.38 -20.20
N VAL A 147 10.13 -18.46 -19.47
CA VAL A 147 11.02 -19.11 -18.50
C VAL A 147 12.10 -19.91 -19.22
N GLU A 148 13.37 -19.51 -19.07
CA GLU A 148 14.52 -20.41 -19.22
C GLU A 148 15.59 -20.18 -18.13
N HIS A 149 15.94 -21.29 -17.49
CA HIS A 149 17.07 -21.61 -16.60
C HIS A 149 17.83 -20.46 -15.90
N ILE A 150 17.55 -20.31 -14.59
CA ILE A 150 18.24 -19.39 -13.67
C ILE A 150 19.44 -20.09 -13.02
N THR A 151 20.61 -19.47 -13.15
CA THR A 151 21.85 -19.77 -12.41
C THR A 151 21.73 -19.38 -10.94
N TYR A 152 22.33 -20.19 -10.04
CA TYR A 152 22.32 -20.01 -8.58
C TYR A 152 22.73 -18.59 -8.15
N ASP A 153 21.81 -17.88 -7.50
CA ASP A 153 21.92 -16.48 -7.04
C ASP A 153 21.65 -16.42 -5.52
N GLU A 154 22.56 -15.82 -4.74
CA GLU A 154 22.51 -15.71 -3.28
C GLU A 154 21.26 -14.94 -2.79
N SER A 155 20.65 -14.11 -3.63
CA SER A 155 19.36 -13.43 -3.34
C SER A 155 18.18 -14.41 -3.15
N ASN A 156 18.25 -15.57 -3.81
CA ASN A 156 17.19 -16.57 -3.76
C ASN A 156 17.16 -17.30 -2.40
N ASP A 157 18.28 -17.38 -1.69
CA ASP A 157 18.34 -18.08 -0.40
C ASP A 157 17.68 -17.27 0.72
N TYR A 158 17.91 -15.95 0.77
CA TYR A 158 17.28 -15.08 1.78
C TYR A 158 15.76 -15.01 1.63
N ASP A 159 15.26 -14.81 0.41
CA ASP A 159 13.83 -14.74 0.14
C ASP A 159 13.14 -16.08 0.48
N LYS A 160 13.80 -17.21 0.17
CA LYS A 160 13.30 -18.55 0.55
C LYS A 160 13.23 -18.72 2.06
N GLN A 161 14.25 -18.30 2.81
CA GLN A 161 14.24 -18.35 4.27
C GLN A 161 13.12 -17.48 4.87
N LEU A 162 12.88 -16.29 4.29
CA LEU A 162 11.76 -15.42 4.67
C LEU A 162 10.41 -16.07 4.36
N PHE A 163 10.26 -16.67 3.18
CA PHE A 163 9.03 -17.36 2.79
C PHE A 163 8.74 -18.58 3.69
N ASP A 164 9.76 -19.39 3.99
CA ASP A 164 9.62 -20.50 4.93
C ASP A 164 9.21 -20.03 6.33
N LYS A 165 9.73 -18.88 6.78
CA LYS A 165 9.31 -18.26 8.05
C LYS A 165 7.87 -17.75 7.97
N PHE A 166 7.49 -17.10 6.88
CA PHE A 166 6.12 -16.65 6.60
C PHE A 166 5.14 -17.84 6.65
N GLN A 167 5.48 -18.95 6.00
CA GLN A 167 4.65 -20.15 5.99
C GLN A 167 4.43 -20.70 7.40
N ARG A 168 5.48 -20.79 8.22
CA ARG A 168 5.37 -21.25 9.61
C ARG A 168 4.56 -20.28 10.47
N LEU A 169 4.80 -18.97 10.34
CA LEU A 169 4.15 -17.94 11.16
C LEU A 169 2.65 -17.85 10.87
N HIS A 170 2.25 -17.98 9.61
CA HIS A 170 0.87 -17.84 9.16
C HIS A 170 0.20 -19.19 8.85
N GLN A 171 0.84 -20.30 9.22
CA GLN A 171 0.32 -21.66 9.05
C GLN A 171 -0.14 -21.94 7.61
N LYS A 172 0.68 -21.55 6.63
CA LYS A 172 0.36 -21.71 5.20
C LYS A 172 0.69 -23.12 4.73
N PHE A 173 -0.32 -23.77 4.16
CA PHE A 173 -0.21 -25.06 3.49
C PHE A 173 -0.62 -24.90 2.03
N TYR A 174 0.18 -25.45 1.13
CA TYR A 174 -0.05 -25.39 -0.31
C TYR A 174 -0.36 -26.79 -0.84
N LEU A 175 -1.18 -26.86 -1.88
CA LEU A 175 -1.69 -28.12 -2.43
C LEU A 175 -0.57 -29.03 -2.94
N ASP A 176 0.39 -28.44 -3.65
CA ASP A 176 1.54 -29.11 -4.24
C ASP A 176 2.72 -28.13 -4.37
N ASP A 177 3.88 -28.66 -4.80
CA ASP A 177 5.10 -27.86 -4.97
C ASP A 177 4.95 -26.78 -6.05
N LYS A 178 4.09 -26.99 -7.04
CA LYS A 178 3.84 -26.01 -8.10
C LYS A 178 3.08 -24.79 -7.56
N GLU A 179 2.08 -25.02 -6.72
CA GLU A 179 1.37 -23.95 -6.01
C GLU A 179 2.31 -23.27 -5.00
N LYS A 180 3.14 -24.03 -4.27
CA LYS A 180 4.15 -23.44 -3.38
C LYS A 180 5.10 -22.50 -4.13
N GLU A 181 5.61 -22.92 -5.29
CA GLU A 181 6.50 -22.11 -6.13
C GLU A 181 5.78 -20.85 -6.66
N LYS A 182 4.54 -20.99 -7.13
CA LYS A 182 3.70 -19.83 -7.52
C LYS A 182 3.57 -18.83 -6.37
N ARG A 183 3.27 -19.32 -5.17
CA ARG A 183 3.10 -18.50 -3.96
C ARG A 183 4.40 -17.84 -3.53
N PHE A 184 5.54 -18.51 -3.69
CA PHE A 184 6.86 -17.95 -3.44
C PHE A 184 7.19 -16.79 -4.40
N VAL A 185 6.91 -16.96 -5.70
CA VAL A 185 7.10 -15.88 -6.69
C VAL A 185 6.25 -14.66 -6.35
N ILE A 186 4.96 -14.86 -6.06
CA ILE A 186 4.04 -13.79 -5.64
C ILE A 186 4.53 -13.12 -4.35
N PHE A 187 4.98 -13.92 -3.37
CA PHE A 187 5.51 -13.39 -2.12
C PHE A 187 6.70 -12.47 -2.35
N LYS A 188 7.65 -12.86 -3.22
CA LYS A 188 8.80 -12.03 -3.59
C LYS A 188 8.37 -10.73 -4.30
N GLU A 189 7.41 -10.80 -5.21
CA GLU A 189 6.85 -9.59 -5.84
C GLU A 189 6.22 -8.65 -4.80
N ASN A 190 5.52 -9.21 -3.82
CA ASN A 190 4.91 -8.45 -2.74
C ASN A 190 5.94 -7.84 -1.78
N LEU A 191 7.11 -8.46 -1.56
CA LEU A 191 8.20 -7.82 -0.81
C LEU A 191 8.62 -6.49 -1.47
N ASN A 192 8.74 -6.47 -2.81
CA ASN A 192 9.04 -5.23 -3.54
C ASN A 192 7.91 -4.19 -3.40
N ARG A 193 6.64 -4.62 -3.45
CA ARG A 193 5.48 -3.72 -3.24
C ARG A 193 5.50 -3.13 -1.83
N ILE A 194 5.85 -3.92 -0.81
CA ILE A 194 6.01 -3.46 0.58
C ILE A 194 7.10 -2.40 0.69
N GLU A 195 8.24 -2.58 0.02
CA GLU A 195 9.31 -1.58 0.01
C GLU A 195 8.84 -0.26 -0.62
N ILE A 196 8.17 -0.32 -1.78
CA ILE A 196 7.60 0.85 -2.44
C ILE A 196 6.60 1.58 -1.54
N LEU A 197 5.72 0.84 -0.86
CA LEU A 197 4.75 1.43 0.07
C LEU A 197 5.45 2.15 1.23
N ASN A 198 6.48 1.53 1.82
CA ASN A 198 7.24 2.16 2.89
C ASN A 198 8.03 3.39 2.42
N GLU A 199 8.52 3.40 1.18
CA GLU A 199 9.23 4.55 0.60
C GLU A 199 8.29 5.72 0.25
N GLN A 200 7.03 5.44 -0.09
CA GLN A 200 6.04 6.43 -0.52
C GLN A 200 5.05 6.86 0.59
N GLU A 201 5.14 6.26 1.78
CA GLU A 201 4.28 6.57 2.92
C GLU A 201 4.53 7.99 3.45
N GLU A 202 3.49 8.82 3.52
CA GLU A 202 3.59 10.23 3.97
C GLU A 202 3.35 10.40 5.48
N GLY A 203 2.80 9.37 6.11
CA GLY A 203 2.45 9.30 7.52
C GLY A 203 3.51 8.62 8.37
N THR A 204 3.07 7.69 9.22
CA THR A 204 3.94 6.92 10.11
C THR A 204 3.76 5.41 9.96
N ALA A 205 2.95 4.99 8.98
CA ALA A 205 2.70 3.57 8.77
C ALA A 205 3.97 2.83 8.38
N ILE A 206 3.99 1.57 8.81
CA ILE A 206 4.96 0.58 8.38
C ILE A 206 4.15 -0.51 7.71
N TYR A 207 4.52 -0.81 6.48
CA TYR A 207 4.01 -1.96 5.73
C TYR A 207 4.98 -3.12 5.87
N GLY A 208 4.45 -4.34 5.92
CA GLY A 208 5.24 -5.52 6.18
C GLY A 208 4.57 -6.80 5.72
N ILE A 209 5.23 -7.93 5.99
CA ILE A 209 4.68 -9.24 5.72
C ILE A 209 3.44 -9.46 6.60
N THR A 210 2.30 -9.73 5.95
CA THR A 210 1.05 -10.11 6.59
C THR A 210 0.68 -11.53 6.15
N HIS A 211 -0.35 -12.12 6.75
CA HIS A 211 -0.85 -13.43 6.30
C HIS A 211 -1.40 -13.42 4.85
N LEU A 212 -1.49 -12.25 4.22
CA LEU A 212 -1.96 -12.04 2.84
C LEU A 212 -0.80 -11.83 1.85
N SER A 213 0.45 -11.92 2.30
CA SER A 213 1.63 -11.63 1.48
C SER A 213 1.92 -12.64 0.36
N ASP A 214 1.21 -13.76 0.30
CA ASP A 214 1.29 -14.74 -0.80
C ASP A 214 0.13 -14.63 -1.80
N LEU A 215 -0.68 -13.56 -1.71
CA LEU A 215 -1.74 -13.26 -2.67
C LEU A 215 -1.30 -12.15 -3.63
N ASN A 216 -1.56 -12.33 -4.92
CA ASN A 216 -1.37 -11.23 -5.87
C ASN A 216 -2.55 -10.24 -5.77
N GLU A 217 -2.49 -9.14 -6.52
CA GLU A 217 -3.51 -8.08 -6.46
C GLU A 217 -4.90 -8.56 -6.88
N GLU A 218 -4.99 -9.41 -7.90
CA GLU A 218 -6.25 -9.97 -8.39
C GLU A 218 -6.90 -10.89 -7.35
N GLU A 219 -6.12 -11.82 -6.78
CA GLU A 219 -6.56 -12.72 -5.73
C GLU A 219 -6.98 -11.93 -4.47
N PHE A 220 -6.18 -10.93 -4.05
CA PHE A 220 -6.52 -10.10 -2.90
C PHE A 220 -7.83 -9.33 -3.12
N THR A 221 -7.99 -8.73 -4.30
CA THR A 221 -9.20 -7.99 -4.67
C THR A 221 -10.42 -8.90 -4.68
N GLN A 222 -10.30 -10.06 -5.33
CA GLN A 222 -11.40 -11.02 -5.43
C GLN A 222 -11.81 -11.61 -4.08
N TYR A 223 -10.85 -11.85 -3.18
CA TYR A 223 -11.11 -12.60 -1.94
C TYR A 223 -11.48 -11.73 -0.76
N TYR A 224 -10.93 -10.50 -0.68
CA TYR A 224 -11.04 -9.66 0.51
C TYR A 224 -11.76 -8.35 0.28
N LEU A 225 -11.92 -7.92 -0.97
CA LEU A 225 -12.52 -6.63 -1.32
C LEU A 225 -13.92 -6.82 -1.90
N ASN A 226 -14.58 -5.69 -2.12
CA ASN A 226 -15.91 -5.55 -2.67
C ASN A 226 -15.89 -4.40 -3.69
N GLU A 227 -15.53 -4.71 -4.92
CA GLU A 227 -15.41 -3.72 -6.00
C GLU A 227 -16.75 -3.03 -6.32
N ARG A 228 -17.90 -3.58 -5.89
CA ARG A 228 -19.20 -2.94 -6.13
C ARG A 228 -19.31 -1.56 -5.48
N LEU A 229 -18.58 -1.32 -4.38
CA LEU A 229 -18.60 -0.04 -3.66
C LEU A 229 -18.14 1.14 -4.53
N SER A 230 -17.39 0.91 -5.61
CA SER A 230 -17.00 1.96 -6.55
C SER A 230 -18.20 2.54 -7.31
N PHE A 231 -19.31 1.80 -7.36
CA PHE A 231 -20.57 2.21 -8.01
C PHE A 231 -21.60 2.79 -7.04
N SER A 232 -21.21 3.06 -5.78
CA SER A 232 -22.10 3.58 -4.72
C SER A 232 -22.84 4.87 -5.10
N GLN A 233 -22.26 5.70 -5.99
CA GLN A 233 -22.88 6.95 -6.49
C GLN A 233 -24.20 6.72 -7.25
N HIS A 234 -24.50 5.49 -7.67
CA HIS A 234 -25.70 5.16 -8.44
C HIS A 234 -26.87 4.62 -7.60
N ILE A 235 -26.69 4.46 -6.28
CA ILE A 235 -27.74 3.90 -5.42
C ILE A 235 -28.65 5.03 -4.93
N LYS A 236 -29.95 4.93 -5.25
CA LYS A 236 -30.98 5.78 -4.65
C LYS A 236 -31.09 5.44 -3.16
N GLN A 237 -30.89 6.42 -2.29
CA GLN A 237 -30.85 6.22 -0.85
C GLN A 237 -32.14 6.77 -0.21
N ASN A 238 -32.77 5.96 0.65
CA ASN A 238 -33.88 6.38 1.51
C ASN A 238 -33.36 6.73 2.93
N SER A 239 -32.20 7.38 3.00
CA SER A 239 -31.57 7.74 4.27
C SER A 239 -32.26 8.93 4.93
N LEU A 240 -32.38 8.92 6.26
CA LEU A 240 -32.73 10.12 7.00
C LEU A 240 -31.58 11.13 7.00
N SER A 241 -31.90 12.42 7.02
CA SER A 241 -30.91 13.48 7.19
C SER A 241 -30.65 13.76 8.67
N LEU A 242 -29.42 14.17 9.00
CA LEU A 242 -29.08 14.71 10.31
C LEU A 242 -29.98 15.93 10.60
N LYS A 243 -30.70 15.91 11.73
CA LYS A 243 -31.63 16.98 12.12
C LYS A 243 -31.10 17.86 13.25
N ASP A 244 -30.17 17.36 14.05
CA ASP A 244 -29.67 18.05 15.23
C ASP A 244 -28.28 18.64 15.00
N PRO A 245 -28.00 19.84 15.55
CA PRO A 245 -26.66 20.40 15.51
C PRO A 245 -25.70 19.50 16.29
N LEU A 246 -24.57 19.20 15.67
CA LEU A 246 -23.51 18.41 16.29
C LEU A 246 -22.92 19.15 17.49
N LYS A 247 -22.55 18.38 18.52
CA LYS A 247 -21.90 18.90 19.72
C LYS A 247 -20.39 18.84 19.53
N VAL A 248 -19.70 19.80 20.15
CA VAL A 248 -18.23 19.81 20.24
C VAL A 248 -17.75 18.47 20.76
N SER A 249 -16.79 17.88 20.06
CA SER A 249 -16.20 16.59 20.38
C SER A 249 -14.80 16.74 21.01
N PRO A 250 -14.34 15.77 21.80
CA PRO A 250 -12.98 15.79 22.34
C PRO A 250 -11.93 15.64 21.23
N GLU A 251 -10.68 15.99 21.51
CA GLU A 251 -9.57 15.87 20.54
C GLU A 251 -9.28 14.41 20.11
N ALA A 252 -9.58 13.45 20.99
CA ALA A 252 -9.50 12.03 20.72
C ALA A 252 -10.68 11.30 21.36
N PHE A 253 -11.17 10.26 20.69
CA PHE A 253 -12.27 9.42 21.17
C PHE A 253 -12.15 8.00 20.63
N ASP A 254 -12.51 7.00 21.43
CA ASP A 254 -12.39 5.58 21.03
C ASP A 254 -13.48 4.72 21.66
N TRP A 255 -14.45 4.26 20.87
CA TRP A 255 -15.58 3.44 21.32
C TRP A 255 -15.16 2.09 21.92
N ARG A 256 -13.93 1.62 21.68
CA ARG A 256 -13.39 0.42 22.34
C ARG A 256 -13.29 0.61 23.86
N ASN A 257 -13.00 1.83 24.30
CA ASN A 257 -12.93 2.18 25.72
C ASN A 257 -14.32 2.31 26.38
N HIS A 258 -15.39 2.25 25.59
CA HIS A 258 -16.78 2.40 26.03
C HIS A 258 -17.60 1.12 25.82
N SER A 259 -16.93 -0.01 25.57
CA SER A 259 -17.56 -1.32 25.35
C SER A 259 -18.61 -1.34 24.23
N ALA A 260 -18.47 -0.47 23.21
CA ALA A 260 -19.39 -0.37 22.07
C ALA A 260 -18.81 -0.98 20.77
N VAL A 261 -17.81 -1.86 20.91
CA VAL A 261 -17.14 -2.53 19.80
C VAL A 261 -16.90 -3.98 20.20
N THR A 262 -17.44 -4.93 19.43
CA THR A 262 -17.18 -6.37 19.61
C THR A 262 -15.75 -6.74 19.20
N ASP A 263 -15.33 -7.97 19.47
CA ASP A 263 -14.05 -8.49 19.01
C ASP A 263 -13.90 -8.42 17.48
N VAL A 264 -12.65 -8.36 17.00
CA VAL A 264 -12.35 -8.40 15.57
C VAL A 264 -12.68 -9.78 15.01
N LYS A 265 -13.53 -9.80 13.98
CA LYS A 265 -13.93 -11.00 13.24
C LYS A 265 -13.11 -11.18 11.96
N ASN A 266 -13.36 -12.27 11.22
CA ASN A 266 -12.66 -12.59 9.99
C ASN A 266 -13.63 -13.04 8.88
N GLN A 267 -13.72 -12.28 7.80
CA GLN A 267 -14.56 -12.59 6.63
C GLN A 267 -13.99 -13.76 5.80
N GLY A 268 -12.69 -14.04 5.91
CA GLY A 268 -12.04 -15.05 5.07
C GLY A 268 -12.12 -14.72 3.58
N VAL A 269 -12.28 -15.75 2.74
CA VAL A 269 -12.32 -15.64 1.28
C VAL A 269 -13.77 -15.43 0.81
N CYS A 270 -14.34 -14.30 1.19
CA CYS A 270 -15.71 -13.90 0.86
C CYS A 270 -15.77 -12.36 0.89
N GLY A 271 -16.27 -11.74 -0.18
CA GLY A 271 -16.43 -10.28 -0.32
C GLY A 271 -17.56 -9.70 0.55
N SER A 272 -17.73 -10.17 1.78
CA SER A 272 -18.82 -9.80 2.69
C SER A 272 -18.45 -8.67 3.66
N CYS A 273 -17.42 -7.87 3.37
CA CYS A 273 -17.00 -6.75 4.23
C CYS A 273 -18.14 -5.75 4.50
N TRP A 274 -19.06 -5.59 3.55
CA TRP A 274 -20.29 -4.79 3.70
C TRP A 274 -21.16 -5.28 4.87
N ALA A 275 -21.30 -6.60 5.04
CA ALA A 275 -22.06 -7.20 6.13
C ALA A 275 -21.37 -6.99 7.48
N PHE A 276 -20.05 -7.13 7.55
CA PHE A 276 -19.24 -6.87 8.76
C PHE A 276 -19.25 -5.39 9.17
N SER A 277 -19.24 -4.48 8.19
CA SER A 277 -19.35 -3.03 8.45
C SER A 277 -20.69 -2.70 9.11
N VAL A 278 -21.80 -3.17 8.52
CA VAL A 278 -23.16 -2.92 9.00
C VAL A 278 -23.45 -3.57 10.34
N THR A 279 -23.15 -4.85 10.50
CA THR A 279 -23.32 -5.53 11.79
C THR A 279 -22.52 -4.82 12.87
N GLY A 280 -21.23 -4.52 12.65
CA GLY A 280 -20.40 -3.79 13.59
C GLY A 280 -20.97 -2.41 13.99
N ASN A 281 -21.59 -1.68 13.07
CA ASN A 281 -22.28 -0.44 13.38
C ASN A 281 -23.51 -0.68 14.26
N ILE A 282 -24.37 -1.64 13.89
CA ILE A 282 -25.59 -1.95 14.65
C ILE A 282 -25.25 -2.45 16.06
N GLU A 283 -24.21 -3.29 16.21
CA GLU A 283 -23.70 -3.73 17.51
C GLU A 283 -23.35 -2.53 18.41
N GLY A 284 -22.63 -1.55 17.86
CA GLY A 284 -22.24 -0.33 18.57
C GLY A 284 -23.42 0.59 18.88
N VAL A 285 -24.29 0.85 17.90
CA VAL A 285 -25.51 1.66 18.09
C VAL A 285 -26.42 1.02 19.14
N TRP A 286 -26.63 -0.29 19.08
CA TRP A 286 -27.45 -1.03 20.03
C TRP A 286 -26.88 -0.97 21.44
N LYS A 287 -25.54 -1.11 21.59
CA LYS A 287 -24.89 -0.89 22.88
C LYS A 287 -25.14 0.51 23.42
N VAL A 288 -24.98 1.56 22.61
CA VAL A 288 -25.18 2.94 23.08
C VAL A 288 -26.63 3.19 23.48
N LYS A 289 -27.60 2.62 22.76
CA LYS A 289 -29.03 2.89 22.98
C LYS A 289 -29.69 1.99 24.03
N LYS A 290 -29.25 0.74 24.14
CA LYS A 290 -29.88 -0.30 24.97
C LYS A 290 -28.95 -0.84 26.07
N ASP A 291 -27.72 -0.32 26.18
CA ASP A 291 -26.68 -0.74 27.11
C ASP A 291 -26.28 -2.23 27.03
N ASN A 292 -26.55 -2.88 25.90
CA ASN A 292 -26.27 -4.29 25.69
C ASN A 292 -25.44 -4.51 24.42
N LEU A 293 -24.23 -5.04 24.56
CA LEU A 293 -23.36 -5.35 23.41
C LEU A 293 -23.62 -6.80 23.00
N ILE A 294 -24.18 -7.01 21.82
CA ILE A 294 -24.54 -8.33 21.28
C ILE A 294 -23.78 -8.51 19.98
N SER A 295 -23.10 -9.64 19.79
CA SER A 295 -22.50 -9.98 18.50
C SER A 295 -23.57 -10.46 17.52
N LEU A 296 -23.68 -9.83 16.35
CA LEU A 296 -24.70 -10.09 15.34
C LEU A 296 -24.18 -10.95 14.19
N SER A 297 -25.10 -11.63 13.49
CA SER A 297 -24.76 -12.55 12.41
C SER A 297 -24.50 -11.81 11.09
N GLU A 298 -23.28 -11.88 10.58
CA GLU A 298 -23.01 -11.50 9.19
C GLU A 298 -23.53 -12.55 8.19
N GLN A 299 -23.60 -13.82 8.60
CA GLN A 299 -24.05 -14.92 7.74
C GLN A 299 -25.50 -14.74 7.31
N GLU A 300 -26.35 -14.25 8.22
CA GLU A 300 -27.74 -13.92 7.92
C GLU A 300 -27.83 -12.94 6.76
N LEU A 301 -27.01 -11.89 6.74
CA LEU A 301 -26.97 -10.94 5.62
C LEU A 301 -26.47 -11.59 4.34
N VAL A 302 -25.37 -12.36 4.41
CA VAL A 302 -24.80 -13.05 3.25
C VAL A 302 -25.81 -14.00 2.59
N ASP A 303 -26.65 -14.68 3.37
CA ASP A 303 -27.59 -15.68 2.86
C ASP A 303 -28.97 -15.12 2.54
N CYS A 304 -29.45 -14.14 3.32
CA CYS A 304 -30.84 -13.69 3.31
C CYS A 304 -31.06 -12.37 2.59
N ASP A 305 -30.04 -11.51 2.47
CA ASP A 305 -30.11 -10.36 1.58
C ASP A 305 -30.21 -10.86 0.12
N LYS A 306 -31.32 -10.53 -0.54
CA LYS A 306 -31.59 -10.92 -1.93
C LYS A 306 -31.33 -9.79 -2.93
N VAL A 307 -30.90 -8.63 -2.45
CA VAL A 307 -30.57 -7.45 -3.26
C VAL A 307 -29.07 -7.33 -3.44
N ASP A 308 -28.30 -7.51 -2.36
CA ASP A 308 -26.86 -7.68 -2.42
C ASP A 308 -26.48 -9.10 -2.86
N GLU A 309 -25.20 -9.32 -3.21
CA GLU A 309 -24.74 -10.54 -3.87
C GLU A 309 -23.88 -11.43 -2.96
N GLY A 310 -24.16 -11.43 -1.65
CA GLY A 310 -23.48 -12.28 -0.67
C GLY A 310 -21.96 -12.08 -0.69
N CYS A 311 -21.21 -13.14 -1.04
CA CYS A 311 -19.75 -13.09 -1.16
C CYS A 311 -19.22 -12.34 -2.39
N ASN A 312 -20.08 -12.00 -3.37
CA ASN A 312 -19.69 -11.18 -4.51
C ASN A 312 -19.83 -9.67 -4.24
N GLY A 313 -20.20 -9.30 -3.01
CA GLY A 313 -20.26 -7.91 -2.58
C GLY A 313 -21.68 -7.39 -2.36
N GLY A 314 -21.74 -6.23 -1.72
CA GLY A 314 -22.98 -5.56 -1.33
C GLY A 314 -22.75 -4.13 -0.87
N PHE A 315 -23.80 -3.45 -0.41
CA PHE A 315 -23.71 -2.05 0.03
C PHE A 315 -24.28 -1.89 1.43
N MET A 316 -23.57 -1.16 2.29
CA MET A 316 -24.00 -0.98 3.69
C MET A 316 -25.41 -0.41 3.82
N THR A 317 -25.80 0.52 2.94
CA THR A 317 -27.16 1.10 2.93
C THR A 317 -28.24 0.11 2.50
N VAL A 318 -27.94 -0.76 1.52
CA VAL A 318 -28.86 -1.80 1.06
C VAL A 318 -29.09 -2.84 2.15
N ALA A 319 -28.00 -3.22 2.83
CA ALA A 319 -28.06 -4.13 3.96
C ALA A 319 -28.93 -3.58 5.11
N TYR A 320 -28.85 -2.29 5.45
CA TYR A 320 -29.79 -1.70 6.44
C TYR A 320 -31.25 -1.86 6.00
N ASP A 321 -31.57 -1.57 4.74
CA ASP A 321 -32.93 -1.77 4.21
C ASP A 321 -33.37 -3.24 4.33
N GLN A 322 -32.48 -4.19 4.03
CA GLN A 322 -32.80 -5.61 4.16
C GLN A 322 -32.98 -6.06 5.61
N ILE A 323 -32.19 -5.54 6.55
CA ILE A 323 -32.36 -5.82 7.98
C ILE A 323 -33.75 -5.39 8.45
N ILE A 324 -34.19 -4.20 8.03
CA ILE A 324 -35.54 -3.70 8.35
C ILE A 324 -36.60 -4.64 7.75
N ASN A 325 -36.44 -5.04 6.48
CA ASN A 325 -37.37 -5.95 5.81
C ASN A 325 -37.43 -7.35 6.44
N MET A 326 -36.30 -7.87 6.93
CA MET A 326 -36.23 -9.16 7.64
C MET A 326 -36.85 -9.09 9.05
N GLY A 327 -36.92 -7.88 9.62
CA GLY A 327 -37.44 -7.61 10.96
C GLY A 327 -36.36 -7.51 12.04
N GLY A 328 -35.07 -7.57 11.66
CA GLY A 328 -33.93 -7.52 12.54
C GLY A 328 -32.85 -8.56 12.18
N LEU A 329 -31.94 -8.80 13.11
CA LEU A 329 -30.83 -9.74 13.01
C LEU A 329 -30.81 -10.72 14.19
N MET A 330 -30.42 -11.95 13.91
CA MET A 330 -30.01 -12.98 14.85
C MET A 330 -28.59 -12.70 15.38
N THR A 331 -28.23 -13.39 16.46
CA THR A 331 -26.87 -13.33 17.00
C THR A 331 -25.90 -14.16 16.17
N GLU A 332 -24.61 -13.82 16.24
CA GLU A 332 -23.53 -14.62 15.66
C GLU A 332 -23.53 -16.06 16.20
N GLN A 333 -23.99 -16.27 17.44
CA GLN A 333 -24.08 -17.60 18.03
C GLN A 333 -25.21 -18.44 17.41
N ASP A 334 -26.34 -17.81 17.10
CA ASP A 334 -27.54 -18.47 16.58
C ASP A 334 -27.44 -18.73 15.06
N TYR A 335 -26.70 -17.89 14.33
CA TYR A 335 -26.43 -18.04 12.90
C TYR A 335 -24.96 -17.70 12.62
N LYS A 336 -24.09 -18.71 12.71
CA LYS A 336 -22.62 -18.53 12.67
C LYS A 336 -22.10 -18.21 11.28
N TYR A 337 -21.08 -17.36 11.22
CA TYR A 337 -20.36 -17.06 9.99
C TYR A 337 -19.56 -18.25 9.45
N GLU A 338 -19.75 -18.55 8.17
CA GLU A 338 -19.09 -19.65 7.46
C GLU A 338 -18.22 -19.20 6.27
N GLY A 339 -18.20 -17.90 5.95
CA GLY A 339 -17.35 -17.37 4.87
C GLY A 339 -17.75 -17.86 3.47
N LYS A 340 -19.01 -18.23 3.28
CA LYS A 340 -19.60 -18.66 2.01
C LYS A 340 -21.10 -18.41 2.02
N GLN A 341 -21.68 -18.16 0.87
CA GLN A 341 -23.13 -18.03 0.74
C GLN A 341 -23.80 -19.41 0.66
N HIS A 342 -24.80 -19.65 1.49
CA HIS A 342 -25.67 -20.82 1.41
C HIS A 342 -26.72 -20.65 0.31
N SER A 343 -27.20 -21.78 -0.23
CA SER A 343 -28.30 -21.77 -1.19
C SER A 343 -29.64 -21.40 -0.56
N GLN A 344 -29.78 -21.54 0.76
CA GLN A 344 -30.99 -21.27 1.52
C GLN A 344 -30.68 -20.33 2.67
N CYS A 345 -31.53 -19.31 2.84
CA CYS A 345 -31.53 -18.43 4.00
C CYS A 345 -32.09 -19.20 5.21
N GLN A 346 -31.34 -19.24 6.31
CA GLN A 346 -31.72 -19.96 7.55
C GLN A 346 -32.28 -19.03 8.64
N LEU A 347 -32.81 -17.87 8.24
CA LEU A 347 -33.43 -16.92 9.17
C LEU A 347 -34.56 -17.57 9.98
N ASP A 348 -34.36 -17.60 11.30
CA ASP A 348 -35.39 -17.93 12.28
C ASP A 348 -35.87 -16.65 12.96
N LYS A 349 -37.05 -16.17 12.55
CA LYS A 349 -37.65 -14.94 13.10
C LYS A 349 -37.85 -14.98 14.61
N THR A 350 -37.95 -16.17 15.22
CA THR A 350 -38.11 -16.30 16.68
C THR A 350 -36.80 -16.04 17.44
N LYS A 351 -35.66 -16.05 16.74
CA LYS A 351 -34.32 -15.83 17.30
C LYS A 351 -33.75 -14.45 17.02
N ILE A 352 -34.45 -13.59 16.29
CA ILE A 352 -34.06 -12.18 16.09
C ILE A 352 -33.88 -11.52 17.47
N LYS A 353 -32.75 -10.84 17.68
CA LYS A 353 -32.40 -10.16 18.94
C LYS A 353 -32.30 -8.65 18.81
N VAL A 354 -31.97 -8.16 17.64
CA VAL A 354 -31.74 -6.73 17.39
C VAL A 354 -32.51 -6.31 16.16
N ASN A 355 -33.16 -5.16 16.22
CA ASN A 355 -33.82 -4.51 15.09
C ASN A 355 -33.36 -3.04 15.01
N ILE A 356 -33.54 -2.45 13.84
CA ILE A 356 -33.24 -1.03 13.59
C ILE A 356 -34.49 -0.35 13.02
N ASP A 357 -34.67 0.93 13.32
CA ASP A 357 -35.82 1.72 12.87
C ASP A 357 -35.56 2.41 11.53
N GLY A 358 -34.30 2.42 11.09
CA GLY A 358 -33.85 3.13 9.90
C GLY A 358 -32.34 3.25 9.87
N TYR A 359 -31.85 4.06 8.93
CA TYR A 359 -30.47 4.48 8.86
C TYR A 359 -30.37 5.91 8.34
N LEU A 360 -29.23 6.53 8.58
CA LEU A 360 -28.90 7.87 8.11
C LEU A 360 -27.52 7.86 7.47
N ASN A 361 -27.33 8.78 6.52
CA ASN A 361 -26.02 9.08 5.98
C ASN A 361 -25.37 10.15 6.86
N ILE A 362 -24.09 9.94 7.12
CA ILE A 362 -23.25 10.93 7.78
C ILE A 362 -22.67 11.86 6.72
N THR A 363 -22.50 13.11 7.12
CA THR A 363 -21.77 14.13 6.36
C THR A 363 -20.39 13.64 5.90
N SER A 364 -19.94 14.19 4.77
CA SER A 364 -18.58 13.95 4.25
C SER A 364 -17.54 14.92 4.83
N ASP A 365 -17.97 15.90 5.64
CA ASP A 365 -17.05 16.73 6.40
C ASP A 365 -16.44 15.90 7.55
N GLU A 366 -15.12 15.73 7.56
CA GLU A 366 -14.45 14.88 8.54
C GLU A 366 -14.50 15.41 9.97
N ASN A 367 -14.69 16.71 10.18
CA ASN A 367 -14.85 17.28 11.52
C ASN A 367 -16.24 16.96 12.05
N GLU A 368 -17.27 17.22 11.25
CA GLU A 368 -18.64 16.85 11.61
C GLU A 368 -18.80 15.32 11.74
N MET A 369 -18.08 14.53 10.95
CA MET A 369 -18.04 13.06 11.10
C MET A 369 -17.42 12.65 12.44
N ALA A 370 -16.32 13.30 12.87
CA ALA A 370 -15.71 13.06 14.19
C ALA A 370 -16.68 13.44 15.32
N GLU A 371 -17.35 14.59 15.18
CA GLU A 371 -18.36 15.04 16.13
C GLU A 371 -19.54 14.08 16.22
N TRP A 372 -20.05 13.61 15.09
CA TRP A 372 -21.12 12.62 15.09
C TRP A 372 -20.68 11.33 15.76
N LEU A 373 -19.50 10.81 15.40
CA LEU A 373 -18.95 9.57 15.96
C LEU A 373 -18.84 9.62 17.47
N ALA A 374 -18.26 10.68 18.03
CA ALA A 374 -18.03 10.81 19.46
C ALA A 374 -19.34 10.93 20.27
N ASN A 375 -20.39 11.51 19.68
CA ASN A 375 -21.65 11.77 20.36
C ASN A 375 -22.71 10.68 20.17
N ASN A 376 -22.55 9.78 19.20
CA ASN A 376 -23.61 8.86 18.80
C ASN A 376 -23.19 7.39 18.85
N ALA A 377 -22.33 6.94 17.95
CA ALA A 377 -21.95 5.54 17.80
C ALA A 377 -20.78 5.38 16.81
N PRO A 378 -20.17 4.18 16.69
CA PRO A 378 -19.34 3.81 15.54
C PRO A 378 -20.05 4.02 14.19
N ILE A 379 -19.32 4.27 13.11
CA ILE A 379 -19.88 4.58 11.77
C ILE A 379 -19.46 3.50 10.76
N SER A 380 -20.40 2.98 9.97
CA SER A 380 -20.08 2.17 8.80
C SER A 380 -19.52 3.06 7.70
N ILE A 381 -18.30 2.77 7.24
CA ILE A 381 -17.62 3.56 6.21
C ILE A 381 -17.13 2.69 5.05
N GLY A 382 -17.07 3.27 3.85
CA GLY A 382 -16.32 2.72 2.72
C GLY A 382 -14.95 3.38 2.58
N LEU A 383 -13.95 2.64 2.11
CA LEU A 383 -12.65 3.17 1.71
C LEU A 383 -12.02 2.38 0.54
N ASN A 384 -10.97 2.91 -0.05
CA ASN A 384 -10.07 2.15 -0.92
C ASN A 384 -9.05 1.38 -0.07
N ALA A 385 -9.04 0.05 -0.18
CA ALA A 385 -8.21 -0.84 0.64
C ALA A 385 -7.03 -1.46 -0.13
N ASN A 386 -6.69 -0.99 -1.33
CA ASN A 386 -5.65 -1.60 -2.17
C ASN A 386 -4.30 -1.72 -1.44
N MET A 387 -3.96 -0.72 -0.62
CA MET A 387 -2.70 -0.70 0.13
C MET A 387 -2.79 -1.33 1.52
N MET A 388 -3.99 -1.69 1.97
CA MET A 388 -4.19 -2.33 3.27
C MET A 388 -3.67 -3.77 3.30
N GLN A 389 -3.46 -4.42 2.14
CA GLN A 389 -2.95 -5.80 2.06
C GLN A 389 -1.73 -6.03 2.98
N PHE A 390 -0.83 -5.04 3.04
CA PHE A 390 0.44 -5.12 3.77
C PHE A 390 0.54 -4.21 4.99
N TYR A 391 -0.54 -3.54 5.38
CA TYR A 391 -0.49 -2.65 6.55
C TYR A 391 -0.14 -3.46 7.81
N PHE A 392 0.88 -3.00 8.53
CA PHE A 392 1.33 -3.65 9.76
C PHE A 392 1.03 -2.81 11.00
N ARG A 393 1.37 -1.51 10.99
CA ARG A 393 1.10 -0.57 12.11
C ARG A 393 1.34 0.88 11.70
N GLY A 394 1.01 1.82 12.60
CA GLY A 394 1.25 3.25 12.41
C GLY A 394 0.10 3.96 11.69
N ILE A 395 0.23 5.26 11.44
CA ILE A 395 -0.81 6.06 10.78
C ILE A 395 -0.52 6.07 9.29
N ALA A 396 -1.36 5.40 8.51
CA ALA A 396 -1.23 5.36 7.07
C ALA A 396 -1.72 6.67 6.45
N HIS A 397 -0.92 7.23 5.56
CA HIS A 397 -1.21 8.37 4.72
C HIS A 397 -0.63 8.07 3.33
N PRO A 398 -1.23 7.10 2.60
CA PRO A 398 -0.75 6.72 1.29
C PRO A 398 -0.99 7.85 0.29
N HIS A 399 -0.05 8.03 -0.65
CA HIS A 399 -0.22 8.99 -1.74
C HIS A 399 -1.52 8.71 -2.52
N ARG A 400 -2.25 9.76 -2.93
CA ARG A 400 -3.59 9.64 -3.55
C ARG A 400 -3.68 8.69 -4.74
N ILE A 401 -2.59 8.56 -5.52
CA ILE A 401 -2.54 7.64 -6.68
C ILE A 401 -2.61 6.17 -6.22
N LEU A 402 -2.05 5.86 -5.06
CA LEU A 402 -2.01 4.52 -4.48
C LEU A 402 -3.32 4.16 -3.76
N CYS A 403 -4.02 5.18 -3.26
CA CYS A 403 -5.29 5.03 -2.54
C CYS A 403 -6.33 6.02 -3.07
N ASN A 404 -6.77 5.76 -4.31
CA ASN A 404 -7.67 6.66 -5.03
C ASN A 404 -8.99 6.85 -4.23
N PRO A 405 -9.31 8.07 -3.74
CA PRO A 405 -10.50 8.29 -2.93
C PRO A 405 -11.81 7.90 -3.63
N GLN A 406 -11.86 7.95 -4.95
CA GLN A 406 -13.06 7.59 -5.72
C GLN A 406 -13.20 6.07 -5.94
N GLY A 407 -12.14 5.29 -5.71
CA GLY A 407 -12.13 3.84 -5.92
C GLY A 407 -12.47 3.07 -4.65
N LEU A 408 -13.61 3.35 -4.01
CA LEU A 408 -14.04 2.62 -2.82
C LEU A 408 -14.22 1.13 -3.16
N ASN A 409 -13.65 0.26 -2.35
CA ASN A 409 -13.74 -1.19 -2.58
C ASN A 409 -13.74 -2.01 -1.28
N HIS A 410 -13.86 -1.37 -0.11
CA HIS A 410 -13.92 -2.09 1.15
C HIS A 410 -14.82 -1.40 2.17
N GLY A 411 -15.70 -2.17 2.81
CA GLY A 411 -16.55 -1.72 3.91
C GLY A 411 -15.90 -2.04 5.25
N VAL A 412 -15.76 -1.04 6.11
CA VAL A 412 -15.14 -1.16 7.43
C VAL A 412 -15.92 -0.37 8.48
N LEU A 413 -15.52 -0.47 9.75
CA LEU A 413 -16.19 0.23 10.84
C LEU A 413 -15.25 1.28 11.45
N LEU A 414 -15.65 2.54 11.42
CA LEU A 414 -14.96 3.63 12.08
C LEU A 414 -15.36 3.68 13.56
N VAL A 415 -14.40 3.48 14.47
CA VAL A 415 -14.67 3.32 15.92
C VAL A 415 -14.09 4.43 16.78
N GLY A 416 -13.27 5.31 16.20
CA GLY A 416 -12.63 6.37 16.96
C GLY A 416 -11.70 7.21 16.11
N TYR A 417 -11.05 8.16 16.78
CA TYR A 417 -10.04 9.04 16.22
C TYR A 417 -9.11 9.53 17.31
N GLY A 418 -7.97 10.05 16.90
CA GLY A 418 -7.04 10.69 17.82
C GLY A 418 -6.02 11.54 17.09
N VAL A 419 -5.01 11.94 17.86
CA VAL A 419 -3.90 12.76 17.41
C VAL A 419 -2.62 12.17 17.99
N GLU A 420 -1.65 11.85 17.13
CA GLU A 420 -0.32 11.41 17.55
C GLU A 420 0.67 12.57 17.44
N GLN A 421 1.33 12.89 18.54
CA GLN A 421 2.39 13.90 18.57
C GLN A 421 3.72 13.25 18.20
N LYS A 422 4.31 13.63 17.06
CA LYS A 422 5.61 13.14 16.63
C LYS A 422 6.55 14.31 16.37
N SER A 423 7.53 14.46 17.26
CA SER A 423 8.42 15.63 17.32
C SER A 423 7.60 16.92 17.41
N SER A 424 7.62 17.77 16.38
CA SER A 424 6.88 19.03 16.29
C SER A 424 5.64 18.96 15.40
N LYS A 425 5.24 17.75 14.92
CA LYS A 425 4.07 17.56 14.06
C LYS A 425 2.97 16.79 14.81
N SER A 426 1.77 17.33 14.74
CA SER A 426 0.53 16.70 15.18
C SER A 426 -0.06 15.92 14.00
N ILE A 427 -0.27 14.61 14.15
CA ILE A 427 -0.78 13.74 13.08
C ILE A 427 -2.16 13.22 13.51
N PRO A 428 -3.26 13.82 13.01
CA PRO A 428 -4.61 13.32 13.28
C PRO A 428 -4.86 12.01 12.54
N TYR A 429 -5.60 11.10 13.16
CA TYR A 429 -5.92 9.80 12.59
C TYR A 429 -7.32 9.31 12.97
N TRP A 430 -7.88 8.47 12.11
CA TRP A 430 -9.01 7.61 12.34
C TRP A 430 -8.58 6.26 12.92
N ILE A 431 -9.45 5.64 13.73
CA ILE A 431 -9.30 4.26 14.21
C ILE A 431 -10.38 3.43 13.55
N ILE A 432 -9.97 2.47 12.73
CA ILE A 432 -10.85 1.68 11.87
C ILE A 432 -10.73 0.21 12.27
N LYS A 433 -11.85 -0.43 12.57
CA LYS A 433 -11.95 -1.89 12.76
C LYS A 433 -12.10 -2.56 11.40
N ASN A 434 -11.20 -3.50 11.09
CA ASN A 434 -11.24 -4.30 9.87
C ASN A 434 -11.85 -5.69 10.13
N SER A 435 -12.13 -6.43 9.06
CA SER A 435 -12.76 -7.76 9.06
C SER A 435 -11.82 -8.87 8.55
N TRP A 436 -10.49 -8.68 8.63
CA TRP A 436 -9.49 -9.67 8.18
C TRP A 436 -8.80 -10.40 9.33
N GLY A 437 -9.49 -10.50 10.46
CA GLY A 437 -9.02 -11.17 11.66
C GLY A 437 -8.06 -10.35 12.52
N PRO A 438 -7.88 -10.77 13.79
CA PRO A 438 -7.09 -10.03 14.77
C PRO A 438 -5.57 -10.09 14.52
N HIS A 439 -5.11 -10.92 13.58
CA HIS A 439 -3.69 -11.06 13.26
C HIS A 439 -3.22 -10.12 12.14
N TRP A 440 -4.14 -9.37 11.53
CA TRP A 440 -3.83 -8.34 10.54
C TRP A 440 -3.71 -6.96 11.20
N GLY A 441 -2.81 -6.11 10.70
CA GLY A 441 -2.64 -4.74 11.19
C GLY A 441 -2.40 -4.65 12.71
N GLU A 442 -2.97 -3.61 13.33
CA GLU A 442 -2.84 -3.36 14.77
C GLU A 442 -3.90 -4.13 15.55
N LYS A 443 -3.74 -5.46 15.63
CA LYS A 443 -4.72 -6.37 16.24
C LYS A 443 -6.10 -6.32 15.56
N GLY A 444 -6.12 -6.24 14.24
CA GLY A 444 -7.32 -6.11 13.42
C GLY A 444 -7.76 -4.67 13.14
N TYR A 445 -7.02 -3.68 13.63
CA TYR A 445 -7.32 -2.27 13.43
C TYR A 445 -6.35 -1.61 12.44
N TYR A 446 -6.85 -0.57 11.80
CA TYR A 446 -6.15 0.29 10.88
C TYR A 446 -6.21 1.74 11.38
N ARG A 447 -5.07 2.43 11.38
CA ARG A 447 -5.03 3.88 11.60
C ARG A 447 -4.76 4.59 10.30
N LEU A 448 -5.69 5.45 9.90
CA LEU A 448 -5.65 6.22 8.64
C LEU A 448 -5.58 7.70 8.96
N TYR A 449 -4.81 8.46 8.19
CA TYR A 449 -4.75 9.91 8.32
C TYR A 449 -6.15 10.54 8.21
N ARG A 450 -6.42 11.54 9.06
CA ARG A 450 -7.71 12.23 9.14
C ARG A 450 -7.56 13.69 8.70
N GLY A 451 -8.48 14.16 7.87
CA GLY A 451 -8.63 15.58 7.53
C GLY A 451 -8.36 15.96 6.07
N ASP A 452 -8.14 15.00 5.17
CA ASP A 452 -7.98 15.25 3.73
C ASP A 452 -8.75 14.30 2.81
N GLY A 453 -9.65 13.48 3.36
CA GLY A 453 -10.40 12.45 2.66
C GLY A 453 -9.54 11.28 2.19
N SER A 454 -8.43 10.99 2.88
CA SER A 454 -7.54 9.86 2.61
C SER A 454 -8.32 8.58 2.29
N CYS A 455 -7.99 7.94 1.17
CA CYS A 455 -8.65 6.71 0.69
C CYS A 455 -10.17 6.79 0.52
N GLY A 456 -10.76 7.98 0.49
CA GLY A 456 -12.22 8.17 0.34
C GLY A 456 -13.01 7.83 1.60
N VAL A 457 -12.35 7.79 2.76
CA VAL A 457 -12.93 7.39 4.07
C VAL A 457 -14.21 8.13 4.44
N ASN A 458 -14.41 9.34 3.89
CA ASN A 458 -15.53 10.24 4.17
C ASN A 458 -16.64 10.21 3.08
N LEU A 459 -16.53 9.37 2.06
CA LEU A 459 -17.44 9.40 0.90
C LEU A 459 -18.66 8.48 1.05
N MET A 460 -18.60 7.47 1.91
CA MET A 460 -19.68 6.51 2.12
C MET A 460 -19.85 6.22 3.61
N CYS A 461 -20.41 7.17 4.34
CA CYS A 461 -20.55 7.11 5.79
C CYS A 461 -22.01 6.98 6.17
N SER A 462 -22.35 5.96 6.98
CA SER A 462 -23.72 5.69 7.36
C SER A 462 -23.82 5.03 8.74
N SER A 463 -24.97 5.20 9.39
CA SER A 463 -25.26 4.52 10.65
C SER A 463 -26.72 4.13 10.75
N ALA A 464 -26.98 2.99 11.38
CA ALA A 464 -28.30 2.59 11.83
C ALA A 464 -28.87 3.57 12.87
N ILE A 465 -30.20 3.54 12.97
CA ILE A 465 -31.00 4.25 13.96
C ILE A 465 -31.73 3.22 14.82
N VAL A 466 -31.61 3.38 16.13
CA VAL A 466 -32.33 2.60 17.14
C VAL A 466 -32.89 3.59 18.15
N ASN A 467 -34.22 3.55 18.35
CA ASN A 467 -34.95 4.40 19.30
C ASN A 467 -35.24 3.68 20.61
#